data_AF-A0A6P8BX86-F1
#
_entry.id   AF-A0A6P8BX86-F1
#
_cell.length_a   1.000
_cell.length_b   1.000
_cell.length_c   1.000
_cell.angle_alpha   90.00
_cell.angle_beta   90.00
_cell.angle_gamma   90.00
#
_symmetry.space_group_name_H-M   'P 1'
#
loop_
_entity.id
_entity.type
_entity.pdbx_description
1 polymer ?
#
loop_
_entity_poly.entity_id
_entity_poly.type
_entity_poly.pdbx_seq_one_letter_code
_entity_poly.pdbx_strand_id
1 'polypeptide(L)'
;MALVLTISSLPSSYSAHRAPPISFQTSMIHLSSPESQLYNPNATPANLSRMAAIAAKTRRTYIARHKAVQSADGGGWAHPDAYTSPMMPFGIQQGEYIIRYNIGSDPPTETYEIPDTGSNLIWPQCLPCHRCYTQNIKYFDPAKSSSYSLINCNDELYTTNPDGHCVPPDGYCHYNLRYKDESMTSGNLATETLTFADDTNPTQMAKLSNMVIGCGHYNIDRREGNKNAIGPPNVVGLNWSSSSLIGQVGFNRFSYCASANQDLNAGHSLLKIGSSGALITGKETQTPLYSAPSGFYFVNVTNLMVDKERLNIPPALFSMDPNGRHGTIIDTGTTFSKFVPGAFDALVEYINTVQALLLESPIKDSDSTSALQT
;
A
#
# COMPACT_ATOMS: atom_id res chain seq x y z
N MET A 1 3.55 -32.60 -34.28
CA MET A 1 3.14 -32.34 -32.89
C MET A 1 4.38 -31.84 -32.17
N ALA A 2 4.57 -30.52 -32.12
CA ALA A 2 5.79 -29.92 -31.58
C ALA A 2 5.59 -29.67 -30.08
N LEU A 3 6.38 -30.36 -29.26
CA LEU A 3 6.44 -30.18 -27.82
C LEU A 3 7.18 -28.86 -27.54
N VAL A 4 6.45 -27.76 -27.36
CA VAL A 4 7.04 -26.49 -26.92
C VAL A 4 7.26 -26.58 -25.42
N LEU A 5 8.47 -26.98 -25.02
CA LEU A 5 8.97 -26.85 -23.66
C LEU A 5 9.21 -25.35 -23.39
N THR A 6 8.22 -24.68 -22.81
CA THR A 6 8.45 -23.38 -22.14
C THR A 6 9.22 -23.64 -20.86
N ILE A 7 10.54 -23.65 -20.94
CA ILE A 7 11.39 -23.51 -19.76
C ILE A 7 11.23 -22.07 -19.30
N SER A 8 10.35 -21.83 -18.32
CA SER A 8 10.33 -20.57 -17.59
C SER A 8 11.62 -20.50 -16.77
N SER A 9 12.67 -19.94 -17.36
CA SER A 9 13.80 -19.43 -16.60
C SER A 9 13.26 -18.28 -15.74
N LEU A 10 12.93 -18.57 -14.49
CA LEU A 10 12.98 -17.54 -13.45
C LEU A 10 14.37 -16.90 -13.59
N PRO A 11 14.50 -15.57 -13.69
CA PRO A 11 15.80 -14.92 -13.73
C PRO A 11 16.55 -15.26 -12.44
N SER A 12 17.40 -16.28 -12.53
CA SER A 12 18.35 -16.67 -11.50
C SER A 12 19.56 -15.75 -11.62
N SER A 13 19.50 -14.58 -10.98
CA SER A 13 20.64 -13.83 -10.43
C SER A 13 20.27 -12.36 -10.20
N TYR A 14 19.54 -12.09 -9.11
CA TYR A 14 19.88 -10.93 -8.29
C TYR A 14 20.15 -11.52 -6.91
N SER A 15 21.42 -11.53 -6.50
CA SER A 15 21.80 -11.81 -5.12
C SER A 15 21.38 -10.62 -4.26
N ALA A 16 20.08 -10.31 -4.24
CA ALA A 16 19.53 -9.39 -3.27
C ALA A 16 19.77 -10.03 -1.90
N HIS A 17 20.42 -9.30 -0.99
CA HIS A 17 20.57 -9.72 0.39
C HIS A 17 19.19 -10.09 0.92
N ARG A 18 18.94 -11.38 1.10
CA ARG A 18 17.73 -11.88 1.74
C ARG A 18 18.06 -12.30 3.15
N ALA A 19 17.25 -11.85 4.10
CA ALA A 19 17.25 -12.41 5.44
C ALA A 19 16.95 -13.92 5.36
N PRO A 20 17.43 -14.73 6.32
CA PRO A 20 17.05 -16.13 6.42
C PRO A 20 15.51 -16.30 6.40
N PRO A 21 14.99 -17.43 5.91
CA PRO A 21 13.55 -17.69 5.88
C PRO A 21 13.01 -17.89 7.31
N ILE A 22 12.67 -16.79 7.97
CA ILE A 22 12.08 -16.72 9.31
C ILE A 22 10.62 -16.29 9.16
N SER A 23 9.67 -17.13 9.54
CA SER A 23 8.25 -16.79 9.49
C SER A 23 7.91 -15.80 10.60
N PHE A 24 7.00 -14.86 10.35
CA PHE A 24 6.58 -13.89 11.35
C PHE A 24 5.22 -13.30 11.04
N GLN A 25 4.63 -12.64 12.03
CA GLN A 25 3.37 -11.94 11.90
C GLN A 25 3.37 -10.60 12.63
N THR A 26 2.43 -9.75 12.26
CA THR A 26 2.16 -8.49 12.96
C THR A 26 0.68 -8.14 12.88
N SER A 27 0.18 -7.51 13.94
CA SER A 27 -1.16 -6.94 13.97
C SER A 27 -1.26 -5.78 12.99
N MET A 28 -2.27 -5.84 12.13
CA MET A 28 -2.74 -4.70 11.36
C MET A 28 -3.77 -3.96 12.22
N ILE A 29 -3.45 -2.75 12.64
CA ILE A 29 -4.29 -1.95 13.52
C ILE A 29 -4.97 -0.90 12.65
N HIS A 30 -6.29 -0.90 12.62
CA HIS A 30 -7.03 0.13 11.89
C HIS A 30 -6.78 1.49 12.54
N LEU A 31 -6.58 2.53 11.75
CA LEU A 31 -6.18 3.85 12.25
C LEU A 31 -7.23 4.51 13.16
N SER A 32 -8.51 4.17 12.99
CA SER A 32 -9.60 4.60 13.88
C SER A 32 -9.86 3.66 15.06
N SER A 33 -9.07 2.59 15.23
CA SER A 33 -9.17 1.72 16.41
C SER A 33 -8.64 2.43 17.65
N PRO A 34 -9.27 2.29 18.84
CA PRO A 34 -8.71 2.74 20.11
C PRO A 34 -7.32 2.17 20.43
N GLU A 35 -6.93 1.04 19.81
CA GLU A 35 -5.59 0.46 19.93
C GLU A 35 -4.52 1.23 19.14
N SER A 36 -4.94 2.09 18.20
CA SER A 36 -4.02 2.88 17.37
C SER A 36 -3.44 4.04 18.16
N GLN A 37 -2.12 4.25 18.06
CA GLN A 37 -1.44 5.46 18.56
C GLN A 37 -1.91 6.75 17.85
N LEU A 38 -2.69 6.61 16.77
CA LEU A 38 -3.27 7.69 15.98
C LEU A 38 -4.78 7.82 16.16
N TYR A 39 -5.35 7.12 17.14
CA TYR A 39 -6.76 7.20 17.46
C TYR A 39 -7.15 8.62 17.85
N ASN A 40 -8.16 9.16 17.16
CA ASN A 40 -8.77 10.42 17.53
C ASN A 40 -10.19 10.14 18.08
N PRO A 41 -10.40 10.19 19.42
CA PRO A 41 -11.70 9.90 20.02
C PRO A 41 -12.78 10.93 19.65
N ASN A 42 -12.39 12.09 19.13
CA ASN A 42 -13.31 13.16 18.72
C ASN A 42 -13.67 13.10 17.23
N ALA A 43 -13.11 12.16 16.45
CA ALA A 43 -13.41 12.06 15.03
C ALA A 43 -14.80 11.45 14.80
N THR A 44 -15.66 12.14 14.05
CA THR A 44 -16.95 11.58 13.64
C THR A 44 -16.77 10.59 12.47
N PRO A 45 -17.71 9.64 12.25
CA PRO A 45 -17.68 8.76 11.08
C PRO A 45 -17.60 9.54 9.76
N ALA A 46 -18.29 10.67 9.65
CA ALA A 46 -18.22 11.53 8.47
C ALA A 46 -16.82 12.15 8.28
N ASN A 47 -16.14 12.51 9.37
CA ASN A 47 -14.75 12.96 9.30
C ASN A 47 -13.87 11.82 8.78
N LEU A 48 -13.95 10.63 9.38
CA LEU A 48 -13.15 9.45 9.00
C LEU A 48 -13.37 9.06 7.53
N SER A 49 -14.62 9.02 7.05
CA SER A 49 -14.92 8.72 5.65
C SER A 49 -14.37 9.79 4.69
N ARG A 50 -14.47 11.06 5.06
CA ARG A 50 -13.89 12.16 4.26
C ARG A 50 -12.36 12.06 4.19
N MET A 51 -11.75 11.69 5.31
CA MET A 51 -10.31 11.48 5.44
C MET A 51 -9.82 10.36 4.52
N ALA A 52 -10.44 9.20 4.62
CA ALA A 52 -10.24 8.05 3.74
C ALA A 52 -10.45 8.38 2.25
N ALA A 53 -11.48 9.17 1.91
CA ALA A 53 -11.79 9.52 0.52
C ALA A 53 -10.71 10.41 -0.09
N ILE A 54 -10.25 11.39 0.68
CA ILE A 54 -9.12 12.23 0.34
C ILE A 54 -7.91 11.32 0.12
N ALA A 55 -7.54 10.50 1.12
CA ALA A 55 -6.44 9.52 1.08
C ALA A 55 -6.37 8.72 -0.22
N ALA A 56 -7.46 8.03 -0.52
CA ALA A 56 -7.57 7.17 -1.67
C ALA A 56 -7.48 7.93 -3.01
N LYS A 57 -8.05 9.15 -3.10
CA LYS A 57 -8.00 9.96 -4.34
C LYS A 57 -6.55 10.27 -4.73
N THR A 58 -5.71 10.56 -3.77
CA THR A 58 -4.30 10.89 -4.02
C THR A 58 -3.45 9.68 -4.32
N ARG A 59 -3.69 8.57 -3.62
CA ARG A 59 -3.01 7.30 -3.89
C ARG A 59 -3.30 6.80 -5.31
N ARG A 60 -4.54 6.97 -5.81
CA ARG A 60 -4.90 6.77 -7.22
C ARG A 60 -3.97 7.54 -8.17
N THR A 61 -3.75 8.82 -7.87
CA THR A 61 -2.91 9.71 -8.67
C THR A 61 -1.44 9.30 -8.62
N TYR A 62 -0.96 8.76 -7.50
CA TYR A 62 0.36 8.11 -7.40
C TYR A 62 0.50 6.96 -8.37
N ILE A 63 -0.42 5.99 -8.32
CA ILE A 63 -0.36 4.80 -9.17
C ILE A 63 -0.39 5.22 -10.65
N ALA A 64 -1.31 6.11 -11.03
CA ALA A 64 -1.45 6.57 -12.41
C ALA A 64 -0.19 7.27 -12.94
N ARG A 65 0.51 8.06 -12.09
CA ARG A 65 1.72 8.78 -12.50
C ARG A 65 3.00 7.93 -12.46
N HIS A 66 3.13 6.98 -11.54
CA HIS A 66 4.24 6.01 -11.56
C HIS A 66 4.22 5.20 -12.87
N LYS A 67 3.02 4.77 -13.26
CA LYS A 67 2.73 4.13 -14.54
C LYS A 67 3.08 5.01 -15.75
N ALA A 68 2.91 6.33 -15.66
CA ALA A 68 3.26 7.25 -16.75
C ALA A 68 4.77 7.54 -16.88
N VAL A 69 5.52 7.61 -15.76
CA VAL A 69 6.98 7.92 -15.76
C VAL A 69 7.82 6.78 -16.35
N GLN A 70 7.36 5.53 -16.25
CA GLN A 70 8.04 4.38 -16.87
C GLN A 70 7.83 4.28 -18.40
N SER A 71 7.19 5.26 -19.03
CA SER A 71 7.04 5.32 -20.50
C SER A 71 8.32 5.90 -21.13
N ALA A 72 9.05 5.09 -21.89
CA ALA A 72 10.30 5.46 -22.57
C ALA A 72 10.19 6.67 -23.52
N ASP A 73 8.95 7.08 -23.85
CA ASP A 73 8.69 8.06 -24.90
C ASP A 73 8.36 9.46 -24.35
N GLY A 74 8.42 9.67 -23.02
CA GLY A 74 8.17 10.98 -22.40
C GLY A 74 6.77 11.58 -22.59
N GLY A 75 5.86 10.90 -23.29
CA GLY A 75 4.50 11.34 -23.52
C GLY A 75 3.61 10.17 -23.97
N GLY A 76 2.50 9.94 -23.28
CA GLY A 76 1.55 8.91 -23.68
C GLY A 76 0.52 8.53 -22.61
N TRP A 77 -0.44 9.43 -22.40
CA TRP A 77 -1.78 9.19 -21.82
C TRP A 77 -1.87 8.62 -20.39
N ALA A 78 -1.42 9.39 -19.40
CA ALA A 78 -2.30 9.55 -18.24
C ALA A 78 -3.39 10.58 -18.63
N HIS A 79 -4.66 10.30 -18.32
CA HIS A 79 -5.77 11.22 -18.60
C HIS A 79 -5.40 12.63 -18.10
N PRO A 80 -5.75 13.73 -18.80
CA PRO A 80 -5.48 15.10 -18.36
C PRO A 80 -5.84 15.32 -16.89
N ASP A 81 -6.93 14.70 -16.42
CA ASP A 81 -7.40 14.73 -15.02
C ASP A 81 -6.42 14.18 -13.98
N ALA A 82 -5.51 13.26 -14.35
CA ALA A 82 -4.44 12.81 -13.46
C ALA A 82 -3.37 13.88 -13.22
N TYR A 83 -3.26 14.84 -14.14
CA TYR A 83 -2.36 16.00 -14.06
C TYR A 83 -3.08 17.29 -13.63
N THR A 84 -4.37 17.44 -13.95
CA THR A 84 -5.17 18.66 -13.70
C THR A 84 -6.07 18.57 -12.46
N SER A 85 -6.33 17.38 -11.89
CA SER A 85 -7.11 17.30 -10.66
C SER A 85 -6.37 18.03 -9.54
N PRO A 86 -6.98 19.07 -8.92
CA PRO A 86 -6.38 19.75 -7.78
C PRO A 86 -6.05 18.71 -6.72
N MET A 87 -4.80 18.67 -6.30
CA MET A 87 -4.45 17.84 -5.15
C MET A 87 -5.01 18.53 -3.92
N MET A 88 -5.99 17.89 -3.30
CA MET A 88 -6.61 18.39 -2.08
C MET A 88 -5.57 18.43 -0.94
N PRO A 89 -5.69 19.36 0.03
CA PRO A 89 -4.82 19.38 1.19
C PRO A 89 -4.90 18.06 1.94
N PHE A 90 -3.77 17.39 2.08
CA PHE A 90 -3.66 16.12 2.79
C PHE A 90 -3.32 16.37 4.24
N GLY A 91 -4.29 16.17 5.12
CA GLY A 91 -4.07 16.23 6.56
C GLY A 91 -4.21 14.90 7.26
N ILE A 92 -4.63 13.83 6.57
CA ILE A 92 -5.22 12.70 7.29
C ILE A 92 -4.99 11.37 6.55
N GLN A 93 -4.26 10.47 7.22
CA GLN A 93 -4.20 9.00 7.05
C GLN A 93 -4.04 8.51 5.60
N GLN A 94 -2.80 8.27 5.16
CA GLN A 94 -2.55 7.34 4.05
C GLN A 94 -2.68 5.91 4.58
N GLY A 95 -3.32 5.01 3.82
CA GLY A 95 -3.69 3.67 4.29
C GLY A 95 -4.75 3.69 5.40
N GLU A 96 -5.41 2.56 5.64
CA GLU A 96 -6.39 2.40 6.74
C GLU A 96 -5.80 1.67 7.95
N TYR A 97 -4.67 0.99 7.75
CA TYR A 97 -4.04 0.14 8.75
C TYR A 97 -2.58 0.52 8.94
N ILE A 98 -2.09 0.31 10.16
CA ILE A 98 -0.67 0.33 10.52
C ILE A 98 -0.27 -1.05 11.01
N ILE A 99 0.99 -1.42 10.79
CA ILE A 99 1.59 -2.60 11.41
C ILE A 99 2.54 -2.18 12.52
N ARG A 100 2.60 -3.02 13.55
CA ARG A 100 3.48 -2.83 14.71
C ARG A 100 4.74 -3.69 14.54
N TYR A 101 5.90 -3.11 14.74
CA TYR A 101 7.17 -3.85 14.78
C TYR A 101 8.19 -3.11 15.64
N ASN A 102 9.31 -3.74 15.95
CA ASN A 102 10.42 -3.05 16.61
C ASN A 102 11.60 -2.85 15.67
N ILE A 103 12.28 -1.72 15.80
CA ILE A 103 13.45 -1.32 15.02
C ILE A 103 14.64 -1.05 15.93
N GLY A 104 15.83 -1.45 15.49
CA GLY A 104 17.09 -1.24 16.21
C GLY A 104 17.49 -2.40 17.12
N SER A 105 18.65 -2.26 17.77
CA SER A 105 19.19 -3.20 18.75
C SER A 105 19.66 -2.50 20.03
N ASP A 106 19.57 -3.22 21.13
CA ASP A 106 20.15 -2.87 22.44
C ASP A 106 19.75 -1.51 23.06
N PRO A 107 18.44 -1.23 23.30
CA PRO A 107 17.28 -2.09 23.04
C PRO A 107 16.48 -1.69 21.78
N PRO A 108 15.79 -2.64 21.14
CA PRO A 108 14.87 -2.35 20.04
C PRO A 108 13.73 -1.41 20.49
N THR A 109 13.32 -0.51 19.62
CA THR A 109 12.24 0.45 19.86
C THR A 109 11.00 0.09 19.05
N GLU A 110 9.84 0.10 19.69
CA GLU A 110 8.56 -0.11 19.00
C GLU A 110 8.21 1.06 18.08
N THR A 111 7.72 0.72 16.88
CA THR A 111 7.26 1.68 15.87
C THR A 111 6.02 1.14 15.11
N TYR A 112 5.40 2.03 14.33
CA TYR A 112 4.16 1.79 13.60
C TYR A 112 4.22 2.41 12.21
N GLU A 113 3.92 1.63 11.17
CA GLU A 113 4.01 2.11 9.78
C GLU A 113 2.92 1.47 8.91
N ILE A 114 2.59 2.11 7.80
CA ILE A 114 1.56 1.65 6.85
C ILE A 114 2.14 0.49 6.03
N PRO A 115 1.52 -0.70 6.02
CA PRO A 115 1.88 -1.77 5.10
C PRO A 115 1.37 -1.43 3.69
N ASP A 116 2.26 -1.18 2.73
CA ASP A 116 1.87 -0.67 1.40
C ASP A 116 2.39 -1.55 0.25
N THR A 117 1.49 -2.32 -0.36
CA THR A 117 1.80 -3.20 -1.51
C THR A 117 2.11 -2.47 -2.81
N GLY A 118 1.89 -1.15 -2.88
CA GLY A 118 2.35 -0.32 -3.99
C GLY A 118 3.48 0.65 -3.61
N SER A 119 4.22 0.39 -2.54
CA SER A 119 5.49 1.06 -2.22
C SER A 119 6.62 0.05 -2.03
N ASN A 120 7.85 0.51 -2.19
CA ASN A 120 9.02 -0.33 -2.37
C ASN A 120 10.05 -0.25 -1.23
N LEU A 121 10.02 0.77 -0.38
CA LEU A 121 11.01 0.97 0.69
C LEU A 121 10.35 0.92 2.06
N ILE A 122 11.08 0.40 3.05
CA ILE A 122 10.78 0.58 4.48
C ILE A 122 11.48 1.87 4.91
N TRP A 123 10.76 2.89 5.34
CA TRP A 123 11.39 4.15 5.76
C TRP A 123 10.77 4.73 7.03
N PRO A 124 11.49 4.74 8.15
CA PRO A 124 11.10 5.52 9.31
C PRO A 124 11.59 6.98 9.23
N GLN A 125 10.95 7.91 9.95
CA GLN A 125 11.58 9.20 10.23
C GLN A 125 12.71 9.03 11.25
N CYS A 126 13.87 9.59 10.96
CA CYS A 126 15.08 9.43 11.76
C CYS A 126 15.57 10.73 12.40
N LEU A 127 16.28 10.58 13.53
CA LEU A 127 17.10 11.64 14.10
C LEU A 127 18.50 11.68 13.46
N PRO A 128 19.11 12.86 13.29
CA PRO A 128 18.46 14.18 13.40
C PRO A 128 17.43 14.37 12.29
N CYS A 129 16.23 14.82 12.66
CA CYS A 129 15.25 15.23 11.66
C CYS A 129 15.51 16.71 11.32
N HIS A 130 15.93 16.98 10.09
CA HIS A 130 16.22 18.35 9.65
C HIS A 130 14.96 19.10 9.24
N ARG A 131 14.02 18.41 8.59
CA ARG A 131 12.74 18.97 8.16
C ARG A 131 11.71 17.87 8.02
N CYS A 132 10.95 17.57 9.06
CA CYS A 132 9.93 16.54 9.05
C CYS A 132 8.59 17.08 9.53
N TYR A 133 7.50 16.52 9.03
CA TYR A 133 6.20 16.69 9.65
C TYR A 133 6.18 16.05 11.05
N THR A 134 5.38 16.62 11.95
CA THR A 134 5.17 16.09 13.29
C THR A 134 4.28 14.85 13.21
N GLN A 135 4.62 13.76 13.89
CA GLN A 135 3.75 12.58 14.04
C GLN A 135 3.73 12.09 15.50
N ASN A 136 2.73 11.30 15.88
CA ASN A 136 2.64 10.70 17.22
C ASN A 136 3.52 9.44 17.36
N ILE A 137 4.25 9.07 16.32
CA ILE A 137 5.20 7.95 16.33
C ILE A 137 6.60 8.53 16.57
N LYS A 138 7.35 7.91 17.49
CA LYS A 138 8.70 8.37 17.83
C LYS A 138 9.61 8.24 16.62
N TYR A 139 10.49 9.22 16.44
CA TYR A 139 11.51 9.14 15.41
C TYR A 139 12.52 8.09 15.84
N PHE A 140 12.97 7.28 14.87
CA PHE A 140 14.05 6.34 15.09
C PHE A 140 15.35 7.13 15.35
N ASP A 141 16.14 6.70 16.33
CA ASP A 141 17.43 7.32 16.66
C ASP A 141 18.57 6.38 16.26
N PRO A 142 19.19 6.58 15.09
CA PRO A 142 20.28 5.72 14.62
C PRO A 142 21.44 5.63 15.60
N ALA A 143 21.71 6.69 16.37
CA ALA A 143 22.82 6.72 17.32
C ALA A 143 22.60 5.83 18.55
N LYS A 144 21.36 5.37 18.78
CA LYS A 144 21.01 4.46 19.89
C LYS A 144 20.97 2.99 19.47
N SER A 145 21.14 2.68 18.20
CA SER A 145 21.09 1.31 17.70
C SER A 145 22.49 0.82 17.36
N SER A 146 22.90 -0.30 17.96
CA SER A 146 24.19 -0.93 17.65
C SER A 146 24.21 -1.64 16.28
N SER A 147 23.04 -1.94 15.70
CA SER A 147 22.90 -2.59 14.39
C SER A 147 22.61 -1.63 13.23
N TYR A 148 22.53 -0.32 13.49
CA TYR A 148 22.42 0.66 12.41
C TYR A 148 23.76 0.77 11.66
N SER A 149 23.74 0.57 10.34
CA SER A 149 24.92 0.79 9.49
C SER A 149 24.54 1.48 8.19
N LEU A 150 25.26 2.55 7.85
CA LEU A 150 25.12 3.21 6.55
C LEU A 150 25.56 2.28 5.42
N ILE A 151 24.85 2.32 4.29
CA ILE A 151 25.22 1.57 3.09
C ILE A 151 26.23 2.39 2.30
N ASN A 152 27.37 1.79 1.96
CA ASN A 152 28.40 2.43 1.15
C ASN A 152 28.01 2.43 -0.33
N CYS A 153 28.49 3.41 -1.09
CA CYS A 153 28.22 3.50 -2.53
C CYS A 153 28.76 2.35 -3.38
N ASN A 154 29.75 1.62 -2.86
CA ASN A 154 30.31 0.45 -3.54
C ASN A 154 29.67 -0.87 -3.09
N ASP A 155 28.64 -0.81 -2.25
CA ASP A 155 27.94 -1.98 -1.72
C ASP A 155 26.95 -2.53 -2.77
N GLU A 156 26.79 -3.86 -2.84
CA GLU A 156 25.81 -4.50 -3.72
C GLU A 156 24.36 -4.10 -3.33
N LEU A 157 24.13 -3.83 -2.04
CA LEU A 157 22.85 -3.33 -1.52
C LEU A 157 22.43 -1.99 -2.14
N TYR A 158 23.37 -1.16 -2.58
CA TYR A 158 23.06 0.06 -3.32
C TYR A 158 22.52 -0.25 -4.71
N THR A 159 23.21 -1.10 -5.47
CA THR A 159 22.88 -1.38 -6.89
C THR A 159 21.49 -1.99 -7.09
N THR A 160 20.93 -2.55 -6.03
CA THR A 160 19.62 -3.21 -6.03
C THR A 160 18.50 -2.31 -5.52
N ASN A 161 18.77 -1.04 -5.15
CA ASN A 161 17.75 -0.10 -4.71
C ASN A 161 17.40 0.92 -5.83
N PRO A 162 16.17 0.90 -6.37
CA PRO A 162 15.80 1.76 -7.50
C PRO A 162 15.77 3.27 -7.17
N ASP A 163 15.64 3.64 -5.89
CA ASP A 163 15.59 5.04 -5.44
C ASP A 163 16.90 5.51 -4.78
N GLY A 164 17.89 4.62 -4.76
CA GLY A 164 19.22 4.89 -4.24
C GLY A 164 20.02 5.81 -5.16
N HIS A 165 20.75 6.75 -4.58
CA HIS A 165 21.73 7.55 -5.29
C HIS A 165 22.94 7.83 -4.38
N CYS A 166 24.08 8.03 -5.01
CA CYS A 166 25.33 8.32 -4.33
C CYS A 166 25.72 9.76 -4.55
N VAL A 167 25.94 10.49 -3.45
CA VAL A 167 26.33 11.90 -3.49
C VAL A 167 27.74 12.03 -2.92
N PRO A 168 28.76 12.34 -3.75
CA PRO A 168 30.05 12.76 -3.21
C PRO A 168 29.85 14.03 -2.36
N PRO A 169 30.52 14.18 -1.19
CA PRO A 169 31.77 13.51 -0.80
C PRO A 169 31.66 12.48 0.35
N ASP A 170 30.48 12.18 0.90
CA ASP A 170 30.38 11.35 2.11
C ASP A 170 30.56 9.84 1.85
N GLY A 171 30.44 9.40 0.59
CA GLY A 171 30.68 8.01 0.16
C GLY A 171 29.55 7.04 0.52
N TYR A 172 28.42 7.55 1.04
CA TYR A 172 27.27 6.75 1.45
C TYR A 172 26.12 6.88 0.46
N CYS A 173 25.27 5.85 0.45
CA CYS A 173 24.08 5.85 -0.37
C CYS A 173 22.94 6.61 0.32
N HIS A 174 22.28 7.45 -0.46
CA HIS A 174 21.11 8.23 -0.07
C HIS A 174 19.90 7.73 -0.86
N TYR A 175 18.70 8.11 -0.42
CA TYR A 175 17.48 7.91 -1.19
C TYR A 175 16.66 9.19 -1.26
N ASN A 176 15.90 9.31 -2.34
CA ASN A 176 14.91 10.36 -2.48
C ASN A 176 13.63 9.77 -3.05
N LEU A 177 12.63 9.66 -2.20
CA LEU A 177 11.30 9.22 -2.56
C LEU A 177 10.38 10.42 -2.56
N ARG A 178 9.86 10.76 -3.74
CA ARG A 178 8.78 11.71 -3.87
C ARG A 178 7.50 10.97 -4.20
N TYR A 179 6.58 10.97 -3.25
CA TYR A 179 5.21 10.56 -3.50
C TYR A 179 4.54 11.61 -4.38
N LYS A 180 3.66 11.13 -5.26
CA LYS A 180 2.95 12.00 -6.20
C LYS A 180 1.82 12.80 -5.55
N ASP A 181 1.64 12.67 -4.23
CA ASP A 181 0.89 13.61 -3.39
C ASP A 181 1.71 14.87 -3.03
N GLU A 182 2.91 14.95 -3.59
CA GLU A 182 3.99 15.91 -3.30
C GLU A 182 4.67 15.72 -1.96
N SER A 183 4.21 14.79 -1.13
CA SER A 183 4.99 14.38 0.03
C SER A 183 6.29 13.74 -0.44
N MET A 184 7.32 13.93 0.35
CA MET A 184 8.66 13.52 0.01
C MET A 184 9.34 13.03 1.27
N THR A 185 10.10 11.97 1.12
CA THR A 185 11.01 11.49 2.15
C THR A 185 12.38 11.30 1.53
N SER A 186 13.41 11.80 2.19
CA SER A 186 14.80 11.63 1.77
C SER A 186 15.73 11.56 2.95
N GLY A 187 16.82 10.82 2.77
CA GLY A 187 17.87 10.65 3.76
C GLY A 187 18.80 9.51 3.37
N ASN A 188 19.32 8.81 4.37
CA ASN A 188 20.33 7.77 4.16
C ASN A 188 19.68 6.42 3.84
N LEU A 189 20.27 5.65 2.94
CA LEU A 189 20.06 4.21 2.92
C LEU A 189 20.98 3.56 3.94
N ALA A 190 20.40 2.70 4.77
CA ALA A 190 21.09 2.02 5.85
C ALA A 190 20.55 0.60 6.01
N THR A 191 21.31 -0.24 6.67
CA THR A 191 20.83 -1.52 7.18
C THR A 191 20.48 -1.39 8.66
N GLU A 192 19.45 -2.11 9.09
CA GLU A 192 19.01 -2.17 10.48
C GLU A 192 18.40 -3.53 10.83
N THR A 193 18.26 -3.83 12.12
CA THR A 193 17.51 -4.97 12.64
C THR A 193 16.04 -4.60 12.82
N LEU A 194 15.16 -5.35 12.15
CA LEU A 194 13.71 -5.28 12.34
C LEU A 194 13.24 -6.52 13.10
N THR A 195 12.35 -6.33 14.06
CA THR A 195 11.90 -7.42 14.94
C THR A 195 10.37 -7.50 14.97
N PHE A 196 9.84 -8.66 14.63
CA PHE A 196 8.41 -8.97 14.55
C PHE A 196 8.04 -10.10 15.52
N ALA A 197 6.75 -10.29 15.81
CA ALA A 197 6.31 -11.44 16.58
C ALA A 197 6.44 -12.72 15.71
N ASP A 198 6.93 -13.80 16.31
CA ASP A 198 6.95 -15.11 15.66
C ASP A 198 5.51 -15.59 15.39
N ASP A 199 5.29 -16.27 14.27
CA ASP A 199 3.97 -16.67 13.82
C ASP A 199 3.44 -17.94 14.50
N THR A 200 4.33 -18.77 15.04
CA THR A 200 4.00 -19.99 15.80
C THR A 200 3.90 -19.72 17.29
N ASN A 201 4.66 -18.73 17.80
CA ASN A 201 4.62 -18.32 19.20
C ASN A 201 4.83 -16.81 19.34
N PRO A 202 3.77 -16.01 19.52
CA PRO A 202 3.87 -14.54 19.63
C PRO A 202 4.73 -14.02 20.79
N THR A 203 5.14 -14.87 21.73
CA THR A 203 6.08 -14.52 22.81
C THR A 203 7.55 -14.61 22.36
N GLN A 204 7.82 -15.28 21.24
CA GLN A 204 9.10 -15.27 20.56
C GLN A 204 9.12 -14.17 19.50
N MET A 205 10.31 -13.65 19.24
CA MET A 205 10.50 -12.54 18.32
C MET A 205 11.36 -12.99 17.13
N ALA A 206 10.84 -12.81 15.92
CA ALA A 206 11.57 -12.98 14.68
C ALA A 206 12.44 -11.74 14.43
N LYS A 207 13.76 -11.91 14.53
CA LYS A 207 14.75 -10.86 14.25
C LYS A 207 15.25 -10.96 12.81
N LEU A 208 15.05 -9.91 12.05
CA LEU A 208 15.53 -9.74 10.68
C LEU A 208 16.68 -8.75 10.72
N SER A 209 17.91 -9.24 10.67
CA SER A 209 19.12 -8.41 10.67
C SER A 209 19.47 -7.94 9.25
N ASN A 210 20.19 -6.82 9.18
CA ASN A 210 20.70 -6.22 7.94
C ASN A 210 19.61 -5.85 6.92
N MET A 211 18.42 -5.49 7.40
CA MET A 211 17.33 -5.04 6.54
C MET A 211 17.62 -3.62 6.05
N VAL A 212 17.62 -3.44 4.74
CA VAL A 212 17.70 -2.15 4.07
C VAL A 212 16.48 -1.29 4.43
N ILE A 213 16.74 -0.12 5.00
CA ILE A 213 15.75 0.91 5.31
C ILE A 213 16.19 2.26 4.72
N GLY A 214 15.23 3.13 4.48
CA GLY A 214 15.45 4.55 4.23
C GLY A 214 15.31 5.36 5.52
N CYS A 215 16.42 5.79 6.11
CA CYS A 215 16.39 6.65 7.29
C CYS A 215 16.03 8.09 6.89
N GLY A 216 14.76 8.48 7.06
CA GLY A 216 14.22 9.75 6.56
C GLY A 216 14.57 10.94 7.45
N HIS A 217 15.46 11.82 6.98
CA HIS A 217 15.85 13.06 7.69
C HIS A 217 15.10 14.30 7.20
N TYR A 218 14.52 14.21 6.00
CA TYR A 218 13.64 15.21 5.41
C TYR A 218 12.34 14.54 4.99
N ASN A 219 11.24 14.86 5.65
CA ASN A 219 9.92 14.26 5.41
C ASN A 219 8.90 15.39 5.29
N ILE A 220 8.64 15.79 4.06
CA ILE A 220 7.79 16.94 3.75
C ILE A 220 6.44 16.41 3.30
N ASP A 221 5.38 17.07 3.72
CA ASP A 221 4.05 16.89 3.17
C ASP A 221 3.38 18.26 2.97
N ARG A 222 2.13 18.25 2.49
CA ARG A 222 1.38 19.48 2.19
C ARG A 222 0.86 20.25 3.42
N ARG A 223 1.07 19.77 4.64
CA ARG A 223 0.78 20.48 5.90
C ARG A 223 1.95 21.34 6.37
N GLU A 224 3.03 21.39 5.61
CA GLU A 224 4.17 22.22 5.94
C GLU A 224 3.73 23.65 6.34
N GLY A 225 4.15 24.08 7.53
CA GLY A 225 3.77 25.37 8.12
C GLY A 225 2.59 25.31 9.11
N ASN A 226 1.79 24.24 9.12
CA ASN A 226 0.75 24.03 10.13
C ASN A 226 1.30 23.25 11.34
N LYS A 227 1.78 23.99 12.35
CA LYS A 227 2.40 23.43 13.56
C LYS A 227 1.49 22.52 14.40
N ASN A 228 0.18 22.62 14.22
CA ASN A 228 -0.79 21.82 14.97
C ASN A 228 -1.23 20.55 14.21
N ALA A 229 -0.76 20.36 12.97
CA ALA A 229 -1.15 19.21 12.18
C ALA A 229 -0.25 18.00 12.50
N ILE A 230 -0.89 16.86 12.72
CA ILE A 230 -0.22 15.56 12.88
C ILE A 230 -0.19 14.85 11.53
N GLY A 231 1.01 14.38 11.17
CA GLY A 231 1.39 13.60 10.01
C GLY A 231 0.88 12.16 10.02
N PRO A 232 0.81 11.48 8.87
CA PRO A 232 0.57 10.05 8.80
C PRO A 232 1.76 9.28 9.39
N PRO A 233 1.56 7.99 9.70
CA PRO A 233 2.68 7.05 9.85
C PRO A 233 3.55 7.02 8.59
N ASN A 234 4.77 6.52 8.75
CA ASN A 234 5.65 6.20 7.64
C ASN A 234 5.21 4.90 6.94
N VAL A 235 5.98 4.39 5.97
CA VAL A 235 5.56 3.24 5.14
C VAL A 235 6.55 2.08 5.22
N VAL A 236 5.99 0.87 5.34
CA VAL A 236 6.64 -0.41 5.06
C VAL A 236 6.20 -0.84 3.66
N GLY A 237 7.09 -0.68 2.68
CA GLY A 237 6.85 -1.17 1.33
C GLY A 237 6.72 -2.69 1.29
N LEU A 238 5.65 -3.18 0.67
CA LEU A 238 5.36 -4.61 0.50
C LEU A 238 5.37 -5.04 -0.98
N ASN A 239 5.77 -4.19 -1.92
CA ASN A 239 5.81 -4.52 -3.35
C ASN A 239 6.89 -5.58 -3.69
N TRP A 240 7.08 -5.92 -4.97
CA TRP A 240 8.02 -6.98 -5.40
C TRP A 240 9.49 -6.51 -5.50
N SER A 241 9.78 -5.25 -5.21
CA SER A 241 11.14 -4.73 -5.31
C SER A 241 12.07 -5.35 -4.27
N SER A 242 13.36 -5.42 -4.58
CA SER A 242 14.43 -5.87 -3.69
C SER A 242 14.55 -5.05 -2.40
N SER A 243 14.10 -3.78 -2.39
CA SER A 243 14.14 -2.90 -1.23
C SER A 243 12.92 -3.03 -0.31
N SER A 244 11.90 -3.81 -0.69
CA SER A 244 10.68 -3.95 0.10
C SER A 244 10.84 -4.99 1.21
N LEU A 245 9.95 -5.02 2.20
CA LEU A 245 9.98 -6.08 3.21
C LEU A 245 9.92 -7.47 2.56
N ILE A 246 9.09 -7.66 1.54
CA ILE A 246 8.91 -8.94 0.85
C ILE A 246 10.12 -9.28 -0.05
N GLY A 247 10.76 -8.27 -0.64
CA GLY A 247 11.97 -8.47 -1.45
C GLY A 247 13.19 -8.88 -0.63
N GLN A 248 13.25 -8.41 0.63
CA GLN A 248 14.38 -8.59 1.53
C GLN A 248 14.28 -9.83 2.44
N VAL A 249 13.12 -10.45 2.58
CA VAL A 249 12.98 -11.67 3.40
C VAL A 249 13.18 -12.95 2.59
N GLY A 250 13.49 -14.04 3.28
CA GLY A 250 13.64 -15.38 2.70
C GLY A 250 12.35 -16.02 2.18
N PHE A 251 11.26 -15.24 2.08
CA PHE A 251 9.96 -15.67 1.57
C PHE A 251 9.50 -14.77 0.44
N ASN A 252 8.75 -15.35 -0.50
CA ASN A 252 8.15 -14.65 -1.63
C ASN A 252 6.62 -14.58 -1.54
N ARG A 253 6.08 -14.71 -0.32
CA ARG A 253 4.64 -14.75 -0.06
C ARG A 253 4.30 -14.18 1.30
N PHE A 254 3.15 -13.52 1.36
CA PHE A 254 2.51 -13.01 2.56
C PHE A 254 1.00 -13.10 2.39
N SER A 255 0.28 -13.05 3.50
CA SER A 255 -1.17 -12.92 3.53
C SER A 255 -1.56 -11.83 4.49
N TYR A 256 -2.63 -11.10 4.19
CA TYR A 256 -3.22 -10.16 5.11
C TYR A 256 -4.72 -10.38 5.23
N CYS A 257 -5.26 -10.18 6.42
CA CYS A 257 -6.70 -10.19 6.68
C CYS A 257 -7.05 -8.89 7.39
N ALA A 258 -7.77 -8.01 6.69
CA ALA A 258 -8.24 -6.72 7.20
C ALA A 258 -9.70 -6.85 7.62
N SER A 259 -9.98 -6.73 8.92
CA SER A 259 -11.34 -6.75 9.47
C SER A 259 -11.99 -5.38 9.32
N ALA A 260 -13.21 -5.36 8.76
CA ALA A 260 -14.01 -4.16 8.54
C ALA A 260 -14.58 -3.53 9.82
N ASN A 261 -14.62 -4.29 10.92
CA ASN A 261 -15.23 -3.83 12.15
C ASN A 261 -14.15 -3.52 13.19
N GLN A 262 -14.31 -2.39 13.87
CA GLN A 262 -13.72 -2.09 15.18
C GLN A 262 -14.22 -3.08 16.27
N ASP A 263 -14.75 -4.24 15.89
CA ASP A 263 -15.16 -5.29 16.80
C ASP A 263 -13.90 -5.92 17.38
N LEU A 264 -13.50 -5.40 18.54
CA LEU A 264 -12.39 -5.88 19.34
C LEU A 264 -12.53 -7.37 19.68
N ASN A 265 -13.71 -7.98 19.50
CA ASN A 265 -13.97 -9.40 19.74
C ASN A 265 -13.78 -10.30 18.51
N ALA A 266 -13.64 -9.75 17.30
CA ALA A 266 -13.53 -10.54 16.05
C ALA A 266 -12.11 -11.09 15.79
N GLY A 267 -11.17 -10.86 16.70
CA GLY A 267 -9.75 -11.14 16.52
C GLY A 267 -9.00 -10.01 15.82
N HIS A 268 -7.69 -9.95 16.01
CA HIS A 268 -6.87 -8.91 15.39
C HIS A 268 -6.74 -9.13 13.87
N SER A 269 -6.79 -8.06 13.09
CA SER A 269 -6.35 -8.09 11.69
C SER A 269 -4.85 -8.41 11.67
N LEU A 270 -4.39 -9.26 10.75
CA LEU A 270 -3.02 -9.79 10.77
C LEU A 270 -2.39 -9.69 9.39
N LEU A 271 -1.12 -9.31 9.37
CA LEU A 271 -0.18 -9.53 8.27
C LEU A 271 0.73 -10.69 8.67
N LYS A 272 0.80 -11.72 7.82
CA LYS A 272 1.65 -12.89 8.05
C LYS A 272 2.60 -13.12 6.89
N ILE A 273 3.86 -13.41 7.20
CA ILE A 273 4.93 -13.71 6.25
C ILE A 273 5.47 -15.10 6.57
N GLY A 274 5.72 -15.88 5.52
CA GLY A 274 6.28 -17.23 5.64
C GLY A 274 5.30 -18.35 5.37
N SER A 275 5.83 -19.58 5.37
CA SER A 275 5.13 -20.79 4.91
C SER A 275 3.95 -21.21 5.79
N SER A 276 4.03 -20.92 7.09
CA SER A 276 3.02 -21.24 8.10
C SER A 276 1.91 -20.17 8.15
N GLY A 277 2.25 -18.92 7.83
CA GLY A 277 1.34 -17.79 7.91
C GLY A 277 0.55 -17.49 6.64
N ALA A 278 1.17 -17.65 5.47
CA ALA A 278 0.56 -17.36 4.16
C ALA A 278 0.13 -18.65 3.44
N LEU A 279 -0.78 -19.40 4.07
CA LEU A 279 -1.29 -20.66 3.56
C LEU A 279 -2.26 -20.44 2.39
N ILE A 280 -2.08 -21.23 1.34
CA ILE A 280 -2.99 -21.24 0.19
C ILE A 280 -3.96 -22.41 0.38
N THR A 281 -5.18 -22.13 0.85
CA THR A 281 -6.13 -23.15 1.34
C THR A 281 -7.24 -23.54 0.35
N GLY A 282 -7.19 -23.07 -0.90
CA GLY A 282 -8.16 -23.46 -1.93
C GLY A 282 -7.58 -23.28 -3.33
N LYS A 283 -7.89 -24.20 -4.25
CA LYS A 283 -7.49 -24.09 -5.67
C LYS A 283 -8.44 -23.19 -6.47
N GLU A 284 -9.71 -23.14 -6.09
CA GLU A 284 -10.76 -22.42 -6.82
C GLU A 284 -10.78 -20.90 -6.56
N THR A 285 -10.02 -20.43 -5.56
CA THR A 285 -9.94 -19.00 -5.18
C THR A 285 -8.65 -18.32 -5.66
N GLN A 286 -7.86 -18.99 -6.50
CA GLN A 286 -6.59 -18.48 -6.99
C GLN A 286 -6.75 -17.79 -8.33
N THR A 287 -5.99 -16.71 -8.52
CA THR A 287 -5.82 -16.04 -9.81
C THR A 287 -4.33 -15.81 -10.07
N PRO A 288 -3.85 -15.87 -11.32
CA PRO A 288 -2.48 -15.49 -11.63
C PRO A 288 -2.19 -14.05 -11.20
N LEU A 289 -1.02 -13.89 -10.58
CA LEU A 289 -0.50 -12.62 -10.12
C LEU A 289 0.60 -12.19 -11.10
N TYR A 290 0.41 -11.04 -11.73
CA TYR A 290 1.32 -10.54 -12.75
C TYR A 290 2.24 -9.48 -12.16
N SER A 291 3.47 -9.43 -12.66
CA SER A 291 4.47 -8.42 -12.29
C SER A 291 4.82 -7.57 -13.49
N ALA A 292 5.25 -6.33 -13.21
CA ALA A 292 5.79 -5.39 -14.18
C ALA A 292 7.01 -4.68 -13.55
N PRO A 293 7.82 -3.95 -14.33
CA PRO A 293 8.93 -3.15 -13.78
C PRO A 293 8.50 -2.17 -12.68
N SER A 294 7.22 -1.82 -12.60
CA SER A 294 6.67 -1.02 -11.51
C SER A 294 6.64 -1.70 -10.13
N GLY A 295 6.83 -3.03 -10.08
CA GLY A 295 6.83 -3.80 -8.84
C GLY A 295 5.45 -3.99 -8.20
N PHE A 296 4.35 -3.52 -8.81
CA PHE A 296 3.00 -3.69 -8.26
C PHE A 296 2.45 -5.12 -8.46
N TYR A 297 1.50 -5.49 -7.60
CA TYR A 297 0.75 -6.75 -7.68
C TYR A 297 -0.42 -6.63 -8.66
N PHE A 298 -0.27 -7.13 -9.89
CA PHE A 298 -1.33 -7.05 -10.91
C PHE A 298 -2.21 -8.29 -10.92
N VAL A 299 -3.52 -8.08 -11.12
CA VAL A 299 -4.49 -9.16 -11.34
C VAL A 299 -5.27 -8.91 -12.63
N ASN A 300 -5.66 -9.99 -13.30
CA ASN A 300 -6.47 -9.91 -14.51
C ASN A 300 -7.96 -9.83 -14.15
N VAL A 301 -8.54 -8.64 -14.21
CA VAL A 301 -9.99 -8.43 -14.09
C VAL A 301 -10.61 -8.48 -15.48
N THR A 302 -11.55 -9.40 -15.70
CA THR A 302 -12.17 -9.61 -17.02
C THR A 302 -13.55 -8.96 -17.13
N ASN A 303 -14.24 -8.77 -16.02
CA ASN A 303 -15.56 -8.14 -15.95
C ASN A 303 -15.84 -7.65 -14.52
N LEU A 304 -16.84 -6.76 -14.42
CA LEU A 304 -17.45 -6.36 -13.16
C LEU A 304 -18.92 -6.77 -13.23
N MET A 305 -19.43 -7.37 -12.15
CA MET A 305 -20.82 -7.77 -12.02
C MET A 305 -21.42 -7.15 -10.76
N VAL A 306 -22.66 -6.69 -10.86
CA VAL A 306 -23.46 -6.22 -9.73
C VAL A 306 -24.79 -6.98 -9.77
N ASP A 307 -25.17 -7.60 -8.66
CA ASP A 307 -26.35 -8.48 -8.59
C ASP A 307 -26.44 -9.53 -9.73
N LYS A 308 -25.30 -10.17 -10.04
CA LYS A 308 -25.14 -11.13 -11.15
C LYS A 308 -25.34 -10.54 -12.55
N GLU A 309 -25.61 -9.25 -12.67
CA GLU A 309 -25.64 -8.55 -13.95
C GLU A 309 -24.24 -8.07 -14.32
N ARG A 310 -23.80 -8.44 -15.52
CA ARG A 310 -22.50 -7.99 -16.05
C ARG A 310 -22.62 -6.57 -16.56
N LEU A 311 -21.81 -5.68 -16.00
CA LEU A 311 -21.73 -4.29 -16.47
C LEU A 311 -21.08 -4.22 -17.86
N ASN A 312 -21.59 -3.31 -18.69
CA ASN A 312 -21.08 -3.08 -20.03
C ASN A 312 -19.79 -2.25 -20.00
N ILE A 313 -18.68 -2.89 -19.61
CA ILE A 313 -17.36 -2.27 -19.51
C ILE A 313 -16.45 -2.87 -20.58
N PRO A 314 -15.85 -2.06 -21.47
CA PRO A 314 -14.86 -2.55 -22.43
C PRO A 314 -13.69 -3.28 -21.74
N PRO A 315 -13.39 -4.55 -22.08
CA PRO A 315 -12.33 -5.32 -21.42
C PRO A 315 -10.93 -4.66 -21.48
N ALA A 316 -10.69 -3.85 -22.51
CA ALA A 316 -9.47 -3.06 -22.66
C ALA A 316 -9.20 -2.11 -21.47
N LEU A 317 -10.26 -1.67 -20.77
CA LEU A 317 -10.13 -0.79 -19.59
C LEU A 317 -9.48 -1.48 -18.37
N PHE A 318 -9.52 -2.81 -18.32
CA PHE A 318 -8.89 -3.62 -17.26
C PHE A 318 -7.61 -4.31 -17.72
N SER A 319 -7.31 -4.28 -19.02
CA SER A 319 -6.19 -5.01 -19.59
C SER A 319 -4.86 -4.42 -19.15
N MET A 320 -3.96 -5.28 -18.69
CA MET A 320 -2.59 -4.91 -18.34
C MET A 320 -1.77 -4.74 -19.62
N ASP A 321 -0.97 -3.66 -19.69
CA ASP A 321 0.04 -3.54 -20.74
C ASP A 321 1.38 -4.17 -20.28
N PRO A 322 2.28 -4.56 -21.20
CA PRO A 322 3.53 -5.22 -20.84
C PRO A 322 4.45 -4.41 -19.91
N ASN A 323 4.31 -3.09 -19.91
CA ASN A 323 5.09 -2.18 -19.08
C ASN A 323 4.41 -1.90 -17.73
N GLY A 324 3.25 -2.51 -17.47
CA GLY A 324 2.44 -2.31 -16.27
C GLY A 324 1.84 -0.91 -16.17
N ARG A 325 1.70 -0.15 -17.26
CA ARG A 325 1.10 1.20 -17.23
C ARG A 325 -0.42 1.19 -17.20
N HIS A 326 -1.02 0.05 -17.55
CA HIS A 326 -2.46 -0.22 -17.45
C HIS A 326 -2.71 -1.50 -16.67
N GLY A 327 -3.97 -1.77 -16.33
CA GLY A 327 -4.37 -2.97 -15.60
C GLY A 327 -4.71 -2.73 -14.14
N THR A 328 -5.22 -3.78 -13.50
CA THR A 328 -5.72 -3.77 -12.12
C THR A 328 -4.63 -4.19 -11.15
N ILE A 329 -4.45 -3.43 -10.08
CA ILE A 329 -3.49 -3.74 -9.01
C ILE A 329 -4.18 -3.95 -7.66
N ILE A 330 -3.57 -4.75 -6.79
CA ILE A 330 -3.95 -4.90 -5.38
C ILE A 330 -3.08 -3.95 -4.56
N ASP A 331 -3.71 -2.99 -3.89
CA ASP A 331 -3.01 -1.94 -3.14
C ASP A 331 -3.55 -1.76 -1.72
N THR A 332 -2.81 -2.23 -0.71
CA THR A 332 -3.14 -2.03 0.72
C THR A 332 -2.94 -0.58 1.18
N GLY A 333 -2.19 0.22 0.42
CA GLY A 333 -2.04 1.65 0.66
C GLY A 333 -3.22 2.51 0.18
N THR A 334 -4.19 1.91 -0.54
CA THR A 334 -5.41 2.60 -1.00
C THR A 334 -6.65 2.11 -0.25
N THR A 335 -7.31 3.01 0.47
CA THR A 335 -8.58 2.73 1.17
C THR A 335 -9.72 2.27 0.27
N PHE A 336 -9.99 2.98 -0.84
CA PHE A 336 -11.13 2.70 -1.70
C PHE A 336 -10.72 2.16 -3.05
N SER A 337 -11.39 1.12 -3.53
CA SER A 337 -11.28 0.65 -4.91
C SER A 337 -11.44 1.80 -5.90
N LYS A 338 -10.50 1.93 -6.83
CA LYS A 338 -10.47 2.99 -7.83
C LYS A 338 -10.66 2.41 -9.22
N PHE A 339 -11.56 3.02 -9.96
CA PHE A 339 -11.87 2.66 -11.33
C PHE A 339 -11.41 3.76 -12.28
N VAL A 340 -11.01 3.36 -13.50
CA VAL A 340 -10.86 4.30 -14.62
C VAL A 340 -12.23 4.89 -14.98
N PRO A 341 -12.31 6.12 -15.53
CA PRO A 341 -13.57 6.84 -15.73
C PRO A 341 -14.68 5.97 -16.35
N GLY A 342 -14.45 5.37 -17.51
CA GLY A 342 -15.49 4.55 -18.17
C GLY A 342 -15.97 3.34 -17.36
N ALA A 343 -15.11 2.72 -16.53
CA ALA A 343 -15.53 1.63 -15.65
C ALA A 343 -16.30 2.15 -14.42
N PHE A 344 -15.91 3.32 -13.91
CA PHE A 344 -16.60 3.99 -12.81
C PHE A 344 -17.99 4.46 -13.24
N ASP A 345 -18.09 5.08 -14.42
CA ASP A 345 -19.32 5.63 -14.97
C ASP A 345 -20.36 4.52 -15.19
N ALA A 346 -19.95 3.38 -15.76
CA ALA A 346 -20.81 2.20 -15.92
C ALA A 346 -21.32 1.65 -14.58
N LEU A 347 -20.50 1.66 -13.54
CA LEU A 347 -20.91 1.25 -12.19
C LEU A 347 -21.92 2.25 -11.59
N VAL A 348 -21.68 3.55 -11.74
CA VAL A 348 -22.58 4.60 -11.25
C VAL A 348 -23.91 4.58 -12.00
N GLU A 349 -23.90 4.40 -13.31
CA GLU A 349 -25.11 4.27 -14.14
C GLU A 349 -26.00 3.12 -13.65
N TYR A 350 -25.41 1.94 -13.43
CA TYR A 350 -26.11 0.79 -12.88
C TYR A 350 -26.73 1.09 -11.51
N ILE A 351 -25.93 1.62 -10.57
CA ILE A 351 -26.41 1.95 -9.22
C ILE A 351 -27.55 2.96 -9.27
N ASN A 352 -27.44 4.00 -10.09
CA ASN A 352 -28.48 5.02 -10.24
C ASN A 352 -29.77 4.44 -10.82
N THR A 353 -29.65 3.48 -11.74
CA THR A 353 -30.79 2.79 -12.35
C THR A 353 -31.54 1.96 -11.30
N VAL A 354 -30.81 1.18 -10.49
CA VAL A 354 -31.40 0.42 -9.38
C VAL A 354 -32.03 1.34 -8.33
N GLN A 355 -31.36 2.44 -7.97
CA GLN A 355 -31.91 3.41 -7.02
C GLN A 355 -33.19 4.08 -7.53
N ALA A 356 -33.27 4.40 -8.82
CA ALA A 356 -34.47 4.97 -9.43
C ALA A 356 -35.65 3.98 -9.33
N LEU A 357 -35.41 2.69 -9.60
CA LEU A 357 -36.43 1.64 -9.47
C LEU A 357 -36.93 1.48 -8.02
N LEU A 358 -36.06 1.65 -7.02
CA LEU A 358 -36.46 1.61 -5.60
C LEU A 358 -37.30 2.81 -5.16
N LEU A 359 -37.27 3.92 -5.92
CA LEU A 359 -38.06 5.12 -5.65
C LEU A 359 -39.41 5.10 -6.38
N GLU A 360 -39.64 4.18 -7.31
CA GLU A 360 -40.95 3.97 -7.90
C GLU A 360 -41.90 3.41 -6.82
N SER A 361 -42.90 4.21 -6.43
CA SER A 361 -43.95 3.74 -5.52
C SER A 361 -44.75 2.61 -6.18
N PRO A 362 -45.22 1.60 -5.44
CA PRO A 362 -46.12 0.59 -6.01
C PRO A 362 -47.31 1.28 -6.66
N ILE A 363 -47.68 0.85 -7.87
CA ILE A 363 -48.94 1.25 -8.50
C ILE A 363 -50.06 0.89 -7.52
N LYS A 364 -50.79 1.90 -7.02
CA LYS A 364 -52.00 1.63 -6.25
C LYS A 364 -53.01 1.04 -7.21
N ASP A 365 -53.41 -0.21 -7.00
CA ASP A 365 -54.51 -0.81 -7.76
C ASP A 365 -55.73 0.10 -7.66
N SER A 366 -56.19 0.59 -8.81
CA SER A 366 -57.37 1.44 -8.91
C SER A 366 -58.66 0.61 -9.01
N ASP A 367 -58.76 -0.47 -8.23
CA ASP A 367 -59.97 -1.29 -8.19
C ASP A 367 -60.53 -1.34 -6.77
N SER A 368 -61.21 -0.25 -6.40
CA SER A 368 -62.36 -0.37 -5.51
C SER A 368 -63.37 0.73 -5.80
N THR A 369 -64.56 0.29 -6.20
CA THR A 369 -65.86 1.00 -6.22
C THR A 369 -66.32 1.68 -7.52
N SER A 370 -66.57 0.89 -8.56
CA SER A 370 -67.80 1.08 -9.35
C SER A 370 -68.96 0.43 -8.58
N ALA A 371 -69.60 1.19 -7.68
CA ALA A 371 -70.87 0.77 -7.09
C ALA A 371 -71.93 0.66 -8.19
N LEU A 372 -72.51 -0.54 -8.32
CA LEU A 372 -73.68 -0.82 -9.15
C LEU A 372 -74.81 0.14 -8.76
N GLN A 373 -75.26 0.96 -9.72
CA GLN A 373 -76.62 1.48 -9.74
C GLN A 373 -77.54 0.37 -10.26
N THR A 374 -78.37 -0.19 -9.40
CA THR A 374 -79.78 -0.57 -9.67
C THR A 374 -80.50 -0.72 -8.35
#